data_AF-A0A7W2NVD1-F1
#
_entry.id   AF-A0A7W2NVD1-F1
#
_cell.length_a   1.000
_cell.length_b   1.000
_cell.length_c   1.000
_cell.angle_alpha   90.00
_cell.angle_beta   90.00
_cell.angle_gamma   90.00
#
_symmetry.space_group_name_H-M   'P 1'
#
loop_
_entity.id
_entity.type
_entity.pdbx_description
1 polymer ?
#
loop_
_entity_poly.entity_id
_entity_poly.type
_entity_poly.pdbx_seq_one_letter_code
_entity_poly.pdbx_strand_id
1 'polypeptide(L)'
;MNFIKKELIPFVDKNYRTNSYRTFVGYSFTGLPVLHSLFNSPETFYSYLAIDFSAWWDEQVILKNAKIFFENYNGARKDVYLNTVDRAISNLYPERYNTVWGFIQEFEKVIKNFNMDK
;
A
#
# COMPACT_ATOMS: atom_id res chain seq x y z
N MET A 1 8.98 -4.96 -9.36
CA MET A 1 9.85 -4.02 -8.62
C MET A 1 11.28 -3.91 -9.16
N ASN A 2 11.76 -4.84 -10.01
CA ASN A 2 13.14 -4.82 -10.52
C ASN A 2 13.52 -3.53 -11.25
N PHE A 3 12.72 -3.09 -12.23
CA PHE A 3 12.97 -1.84 -12.97
C PHE A 3 13.13 -0.63 -12.03
N ILE A 4 12.19 -0.47 -11.10
CA ILE A 4 12.21 0.66 -10.15
C ILE A 4 13.50 0.66 -9.32
N LYS A 5 13.88 -0.49 -8.75
CA LYS A 5 15.06 -0.61 -7.87
C LYS A 5 16.39 -0.55 -8.60
N LYS A 6 16.48 -1.16 -9.79
CA LYS A 6 17.76 -1.38 -10.48
C LYS A 6 18.05 -0.36 -11.57
N GLU A 7 17.03 0.34 -12.05
CA GLU A 7 17.18 1.27 -13.18
C GLU A 7 16.69 2.66 -12.80
N LEU A 8 15.41 2.81 -12.42
CA LEU A 8 14.80 4.12 -12.20
C LEU A 8 15.41 4.87 -11.01
N ILE A 9 15.45 4.26 -9.82
CA ILE A 9 16.00 4.90 -8.62
C ILE A 9 17.48 5.27 -8.84
N PRO A 10 18.37 4.36 -9.32
CA PRO A 10 19.75 4.71 -9.60
C PRO A 10 19.91 5.81 -10.63
N PHE A 11 19.07 5.84 -11.67
CA PHE A 11 19.09 6.91 -12.66
C PHE A 11 18.76 8.26 -12.02
N VAL A 12 17.70 8.34 -11.22
CA VAL A 12 17.29 9.59 -10.56
C VAL A 12 18.35 10.05 -9.57
N ASP A 13 18.85 9.15 -8.70
CA ASP A 13 19.88 9.48 -7.70
C ASP A 13 21.20 9.93 -8.35
N LYS A 14 21.54 9.41 -9.53
CA LYS A 14 22.74 9.83 -10.27
C LYS A 14 22.60 11.23 -10.88
N ASN A 15 21.40 11.58 -11.35
CA ASN A 15 21.18 12.79 -12.15
C ASN A 15 20.63 13.97 -11.34
N TYR A 16 20.12 13.73 -10.13
CA TYR A 16 19.48 14.75 -9.30
C TYR A 16 19.92 14.61 -7.84
N ARG A 17 19.88 15.72 -7.09
CA ARG A 17 20.08 15.69 -5.64
C ARG A 17 18.84 15.10 -4.98
N THR A 18 18.92 13.85 -4.57
CA THR A 18 17.87 13.13 -3.84
C THR A 18 18.26 12.93 -2.38
N ASN A 19 17.33 12.39 -1.59
CA ASN A 19 17.62 11.84 -0.27
C ASN A 19 17.11 10.39 -0.20
N SER A 20 17.37 9.71 0.91
CA SER A 20 16.93 8.33 1.09
C SER A 20 15.42 8.19 1.37
N TYR A 21 14.73 9.26 1.77
CA TYR A 21 13.30 9.25 2.08
C TYR A 21 12.46 9.31 0.79
N ARG A 22 12.15 8.13 0.25
CA ARG A 22 11.36 7.98 -0.98
C ARG A 22 9.91 7.63 -0.66
N THR A 23 8.97 8.28 -1.34
CA THR A 23 7.53 8.03 -1.25
C THR A 23 7.04 7.35 -2.53
N PHE A 24 6.28 6.26 -2.41
CA PHE A 24 5.61 5.63 -3.56
C PHE A 24 4.12 5.93 -3.54
N VAL A 25 3.63 6.59 -4.59
CA VAL A 25 2.24 7.05 -4.73
C VAL A 25 1.57 6.34 -5.90
N GLY A 26 0.31 5.94 -5.72
CA GLY A 26 -0.48 5.30 -6.77
C GLY A 26 -1.97 5.47 -6.57
N TYR A 27 -2.68 5.65 -7.68
CA TYR A 27 -4.14 5.80 -7.77
C TYR A 27 -4.78 4.64 -8.53
N SER A 28 -5.96 4.19 -8.09
CA SER A 28 -6.71 3.12 -8.76
C SER A 28 -5.85 1.86 -8.92
N PHE A 29 -5.66 1.36 -10.14
CA PHE A 29 -4.85 0.18 -10.40
C PHE A 29 -3.37 0.37 -10.03
N THR A 30 -2.86 1.59 -10.12
CA THR A 30 -1.47 1.90 -9.76
C THR A 30 -1.23 1.94 -8.25
N GLY A 31 -2.28 1.89 -7.41
CA GLY A 31 -2.12 1.71 -5.97
C GLY A 31 -1.81 0.25 -5.57
N LEU A 32 -2.13 -0.73 -6.42
CA LEU A 32 -1.76 -2.15 -6.19
C LEU A 32 -0.23 -2.34 -6.09
N PRO A 33 0.60 -1.87 -7.05
CA PRO A 33 2.05 -2.03 -6.95
C PRO A 33 2.67 -1.24 -5.78
N VAL A 34 2.01 -0.18 -5.28
CA VAL A 34 2.44 0.56 -4.07
C VAL A 34 2.41 -0.36 -2.86
N LEU A 35 1.25 -0.95 -2.56
CA LEU A 35 1.10 -1.86 -1.42
C LEU A 35 1.86 -3.18 -1.63
N HIS A 36 1.88 -3.69 -2.86
CA HIS A 36 2.72 -4.83 -3.20
C HIS A 36 4.21 -4.55 -2.90
N SER A 37 4.70 -3.34 -3.18
CA SER A 37 6.07 -2.95 -2.85
C SER A 37 6.32 -2.92 -1.35
N LEU A 38 5.35 -2.43 -0.56
CA LEU A 38 5.44 -2.44 0.89
C LEU A 38 5.61 -3.87 1.42
N PHE A 39 4.80 -4.81 0.93
CA PHE A 39 4.78 -6.17 1.46
C PHE A 39 5.93 -7.06 0.96
N ASN A 40 6.50 -6.78 -0.22
CA ASN A 40 7.52 -7.65 -0.83
C ASN A 40 8.93 -7.03 -0.90
N SER A 41 9.05 -5.71 -0.75
CA SER A 41 10.34 -5.00 -0.77
C SER A 41 10.28 -3.75 0.12
N PRO A 42 9.93 -3.89 1.41
CA PRO A 42 9.69 -2.77 2.33
C PRO A 42 10.90 -1.83 2.48
N GLU A 43 12.12 -2.30 2.19
CA GLU A 43 13.35 -1.52 2.24
C GLU A 43 13.46 -0.46 1.13
N THR A 44 12.62 -0.54 0.09
CA THR A 44 12.74 0.32 -1.10
C THR A 44 12.24 1.74 -0.86
N PHE A 45 11.14 1.87 -0.12
CA PHE A 45 10.50 3.17 0.16
C PHE A 45 10.30 3.34 1.67
N TYR A 46 10.25 4.60 2.10
CA TYR A 46 9.95 4.95 3.49
C TYR A 46 8.46 5.26 3.68
N SER A 47 7.81 5.80 2.65
CA SER A 47 6.41 6.18 2.69
C SER A 47 5.62 5.65 1.49
N TYR A 48 4.34 5.35 1.72
CA TYR A 48 3.42 4.76 0.75
C TYR A 48 2.08 5.50 0.79
N LEU A 49 1.58 5.86 -0.38
CA LEU A 49 0.28 6.50 -0.56
C LEU A 49 -0.53 5.74 -1.62
N ALA A 50 -1.61 5.07 -1.19
CA ALA A 50 -2.53 4.38 -2.09
C ALA A 50 -3.89 5.09 -2.08
N ILE A 51 -4.24 5.66 -3.23
CA ILE A 51 -5.40 6.54 -3.42
C ILE A 51 -6.49 5.78 -4.16
N ASP A 52 -7.63 5.54 -3.51
CA ASP A 52 -8.81 4.83 -4.05
C ASP A 52 -8.40 3.63 -4.92
N PHE A 53 -7.50 2.81 -4.39
CA PHE A 53 -6.80 1.79 -5.17
C PHE A 53 -7.71 0.59 -5.49
N SER A 54 -7.31 -0.25 -6.45
CA SER A 54 -8.14 -1.38 -6.90
C SER A 54 -8.17 -2.57 -5.92
N ALA A 55 -8.58 -2.33 -4.66
CA ALA A 55 -8.59 -3.33 -3.57
C ALA A 55 -9.41 -4.59 -3.87
N TRP A 56 -10.39 -4.51 -4.78
CA TRP A 56 -11.22 -5.64 -5.24
C TRP A 56 -10.47 -6.63 -6.13
N TRP A 57 -9.34 -6.23 -6.72
CA TRP A 57 -8.65 -7.01 -7.73
C TRP A 57 -8.17 -8.36 -7.20
N ASP A 58 -8.28 -9.39 -8.04
CA ASP A 58 -7.80 -10.76 -7.78
C ASP A 58 -8.25 -11.31 -6.41
N GLU A 59 -9.57 -11.26 -6.17
CA GLU A 59 -10.18 -11.70 -4.92
C GLU A 59 -9.53 -11.08 -3.67
N GLN A 60 -9.25 -9.78 -3.73
CA GLN A 60 -8.61 -9.00 -2.67
C GLN A 60 -7.23 -9.53 -2.26
N VAL A 61 -6.43 -10.00 -3.22
CA VAL A 61 -5.09 -10.56 -2.96
C VAL A 61 -4.19 -9.64 -2.12
N ILE A 62 -4.30 -8.31 -2.28
CA ILE A 62 -3.51 -7.36 -1.50
C ILE A 62 -3.83 -7.45 0.01
N LEU A 63 -5.08 -7.74 0.39
CA LEU A 63 -5.44 -7.92 1.80
C LEU A 63 -4.86 -9.21 2.37
N LYS A 64 -4.88 -10.28 1.57
CA LYS A 64 -4.25 -11.57 1.91
C LYS A 64 -2.74 -11.37 2.14
N ASN A 65 -2.08 -10.64 1.24
CA ASN A 65 -0.65 -10.32 1.35
C ASN A 65 -0.34 -9.47 2.59
N ALA A 66 -1.20 -8.51 2.95
CA ALA A 66 -1.01 -7.69 4.14
C ALA A 66 -0.99 -8.56 5.42
N LYS A 67 -1.93 -9.52 5.55
CA LYS A 67 -2.00 -10.44 6.69
C LYS A 67 -0.69 -11.24 6.82
N ILE A 68 -0.25 -11.87 5.75
CA ILE A 68 0.99 -12.68 5.70
C ILE A 68 2.23 -11.81 6.03
N PHE A 69 2.29 -10.61 5.49
CA PHE A 69 3.43 -9.71 5.71
C PHE A 69 3.58 -9.34 7.18
N PHE A 70 2.49 -8.93 7.83
CA PHE A 70 2.55 -8.47 9.22
C PHE A 70 2.75 -9.58 10.25
N GLU A 71 2.51 -10.85 9.92
CA GLU A 71 2.88 -11.98 10.79
C GLU A 71 4.38 -12.02 11.12
N ASN A 72 5.23 -11.54 10.21
CA ASN A 72 6.69 -11.69 10.32
C ASN A 72 7.48 -10.38 10.19
N TYR A 73 6.80 -9.22 10.05
CA TYR A 73 7.49 -7.97 9.77
C TYR A 73 8.22 -7.39 10.99
N ASN A 74 9.55 -7.47 11.02
CA ASN A 74 10.38 -6.88 12.08
C ASN A 74 11.21 -5.67 11.60
N GLY A 75 10.90 -5.13 10.42
CA GLY A 75 11.64 -4.02 9.82
C GLY A 75 11.34 -2.65 10.44
N ALA A 76 12.03 -1.62 9.92
CA ALA A 76 11.84 -0.24 10.33
C ALA A 76 10.41 0.26 10.04
N ARG A 77 9.91 1.18 10.88
CA ARG A 77 8.61 1.82 10.71
C ARG A 77 8.45 2.41 9.29
N LYS A 78 7.26 2.26 8.72
CA LYS A 78 6.85 2.80 7.43
C LYS A 78 5.67 3.75 7.60
N ASP A 79 5.66 4.82 6.82
CA ASP A 79 4.53 5.74 6.75
C ASP A 79 3.58 5.25 5.68
N VAL A 80 2.34 4.95 6.03
CA VAL A 80 1.33 4.42 5.10
C VAL A 80 0.09 5.28 5.20
N TYR A 81 -0.31 5.86 4.07
CA TYR A 81 -1.57 6.58 3.95
C TYR A 81 -2.45 5.90 2.90
N LEU A 82 -3.67 5.54 3.33
CA LEU A 82 -4.69 4.95 2.48
C LEU A 82 -5.87 5.90 2.49
N ASN A 83 -6.41 6.21 1.31
CA ASN A 83 -7.69 6.89 1.23
C ASN A 83 -8.59 6.21 0.21
N THR A 84 -9.88 6.38 0.44
CA THR A 84 -10.95 6.04 -0.50
C THR A 84 -11.73 7.31 -0.79
N VAL A 85 -12.46 7.32 -1.90
CA VAL A 85 -13.50 8.34 -2.10
C VAL A 85 -14.75 7.90 -1.38
N ASP A 86 -15.49 8.87 -0.84
CA ASP A 86 -16.82 8.56 -0.37
C ASP A 86 -17.68 8.17 -1.58
N ARG A 87 -18.12 6.91 -1.62
CA ARG A 87 -19.06 6.39 -2.62
C ARG A 87 -20.51 6.62 -2.16
N ALA A 88 -20.73 7.55 -1.24
CA ALA A 88 -22.05 7.92 -0.79
C ALA A 88 -22.92 8.40 -1.96
N ILE A 89 -24.12 7.80 -2.00
CA ILE A 89 -25.34 8.26 -2.66
C ILE A 89 -25.57 7.73 -4.09
N SER A 90 -25.97 6.45 -4.17
CA SER A 90 -27.20 6.03 -4.84
C SER A 90 -27.40 4.51 -4.68
N ASN A 91 -28.62 4.02 -4.92
CA ASN A 91 -28.92 2.58 -4.98
C ASN A 91 -28.11 1.81 -6.05
N LEU A 92 -27.28 2.51 -6.83
CA LEU A 92 -26.42 1.95 -7.89
C LEU A 92 -25.09 1.41 -7.32
N TYR A 93 -24.56 2.00 -6.25
CA TYR A 93 -23.27 1.61 -5.66
C TYR A 93 -23.34 1.52 -4.12
N PRO A 94 -24.06 0.55 -3.55
CA PRO A 94 -24.09 0.37 -2.10
C PRO A 94 -22.69 0.18 -1.49
N GLU A 95 -22.55 0.59 -0.23
CA GLU A 95 -21.29 0.63 0.54
C GLU A 95 -20.47 -0.67 0.49
N ARG A 96 -21.14 -1.83 0.38
CA ARG A 96 -20.50 -3.14 0.16
C ARG A 96 -19.59 -3.21 -1.08
N TYR A 97 -19.77 -2.30 -2.04
CA TYR A 97 -18.92 -2.18 -3.24
C TYR A 97 -17.74 -1.22 -3.05
N ASN A 98 -17.60 -0.55 -1.90
CA ASN A 98 -16.39 0.19 -1.57
C ASN A 98 -15.33 -0.75 -0.97
N THR A 99 -14.70 -1.55 -1.85
CA THR A 99 -13.69 -2.52 -1.43
C THR A 99 -12.46 -1.87 -0.79
N VAL A 100 -12.18 -0.60 -1.09
CA VAL A 100 -11.09 0.16 -0.46
C VAL A 100 -11.42 0.46 1.00
N TRP A 101 -12.66 0.85 1.27
CA TRP A 101 -13.13 1.06 2.65
C TRP A 101 -13.03 -0.22 3.47
N GLY A 102 -13.57 -1.33 2.94
CA GLY A 102 -13.45 -2.64 3.58
C GLY A 102 -11.99 -3.06 3.80
N PHE A 103 -11.12 -2.81 2.83
CA PHE A 103 -9.68 -3.05 2.98
C PHE A 103 -9.10 -2.24 4.14
N ILE A 104 -9.36 -0.92 4.21
CA ILE A 104 -8.80 -0.05 5.25
C ILE A 104 -9.19 -0.56 6.65
N GLN A 105 -10.45 -0.91 6.85
CA GLN A 105 -10.94 -1.46 8.11
C GLN A 105 -10.23 -2.75 8.51
N GLU A 106 -10.04 -3.68 7.57
CA GLU A 106 -9.33 -4.93 7.84
C GLU A 106 -7.82 -4.71 8.04
N PHE A 107 -7.22 -3.82 7.26
CA PHE A 107 -5.81 -3.47 7.37
C PHE A 107 -5.48 -2.85 8.73
N GLU A 108 -6.36 -1.99 9.26
CA GLU A 108 -6.22 -1.45 10.62
C GLU A 108 -6.28 -2.54 11.69
N LYS A 109 -7.13 -3.57 11.54
CA LYS A 109 -7.16 -4.71 12.46
C LYS A 109 -5.85 -5.49 12.43
N VAL A 110 -5.31 -5.74 11.23
CA VAL A 110 -4.01 -6.41 11.06
C VAL A 110 -2.90 -5.63 11.76
N ILE A 111 -2.85 -4.32 11.58
CA ILE A 111 -1.84 -3.46 12.24
C ILE A 111 -2.00 -3.45 13.76
N LYS A 112 -3.22 -3.37 14.28
CA LYS A 112 -3.47 -3.39 15.73
C LYS A 112 -2.93 -4.68 16.35
N ASN A 113 -3.20 -5.83 15.74
CA ASN A 113 -2.69 -7.12 16.22
C ASN A 113 -1.16 -7.16 16.18
N PHE A 114 -0.56 -6.74 15.07
CA PHE A 114 0.88 -6.66 14.91
C PHE A 114 1.58 -5.80 15.98
N ASN A 115 0.97 -4.69 16.38
CA ASN A 115 1.54 -3.81 17.40
C ASN A 115 1.32 -4.32 18.83
N MET A 116 0.37 -5.23 19.08
CA MET A 116 0.20 -5.87 20.39
C MET A 116 1.27 -6.94 20.65
N ASP A 117 1.84 -7.53 19.60
CA ASP A 117 2.87 -8.56 19.67
C ASP A 117 4.31 -8.00 19.77
N LYS A 118 4.47 -6.68 19.91
CA LYS A 118 5.77 -5.97 20.05
C LYS A 118 5.83 -5.17 21.34
#